data_AF-A0A0P4VLR1-F1
#
_entry.id   AF-A0A0P4VLR1-F1
#
_cell.length_a   1.000
_cell.length_b   1.000
_cell.length_c   1.000
_cell.angle_alpha   90.00
_cell.angle_beta   90.00
_cell.angle_gamma   90.00
#
_symmetry.space_group_name_H-M   'P 1'
#
loop_
_entity.id
_entity.type
_entity.pdbx_description
1 polymer ?
#
loop_
_entity_poly.entity_id
_entity_poly.type
_entity_poly.pdbx_seq_one_letter_code
_entity_poly.pdbx_strand_id
1 'polypeptide(L)'
;SDCQESPSKHYIVFPYINTLSEKINKLLHSYNIIPAWKSGNTIKQFFTKTKSKIQTDKLSNIIYKINCQDFHSCYVGQTSQYLKEKLYQHQYDCKTKKDDNSTALLRHRIDKHNFDFQNVTVLDKEKKNNTNEIF
;
A
#
# COMPACT_ATOMS: atom_id res chain seq x y z
N SER A 1 -9.89 -26.25 -61.88
CA SER A 1 -8.95 -26.06 -60.75
C SER A 1 -9.77 -25.72 -59.54
N ASP A 2 -10.15 -26.71 -58.74
CA ASP A 2 -11.01 -26.49 -57.56
C ASP A 2 -10.17 -26.02 -56.38
N CYS A 3 -10.46 -24.81 -55.89
CA CYS A 3 -9.92 -24.28 -54.64
C CYS A 3 -10.78 -24.81 -53.48
N GLN A 4 -10.25 -25.75 -52.69
CA GLN A 4 -10.90 -26.19 -51.46
C GLN A 4 -10.70 -25.12 -50.37
N GLU A 5 -11.78 -24.43 -49.98
CA GLU A 5 -11.79 -23.58 -48.78
C GLU A 5 -11.66 -24.45 -47.52
N SER A 6 -10.65 -24.17 -46.70
CA SER A 6 -10.43 -24.84 -45.42
C SER A 6 -11.42 -24.32 -44.35
N PRO A 7 -11.96 -25.17 -43.46
CA PRO A 7 -12.95 -24.77 -42.46
C PRO A 7 -12.37 -23.75 -41.46
N SER A 8 -13.10 -22.65 -41.22
CA SER A 8 -12.70 -21.55 -40.34
C SER A 8 -12.55 -22.00 -38.88
N LYS A 9 -11.33 -21.92 -38.33
CA LYS A 9 -11.04 -22.28 -36.93
C LYS A 9 -11.36 -21.11 -36.01
N HIS A 10 -12.11 -21.37 -34.95
CA HIS A 10 -12.44 -20.37 -33.93
C HIS A 10 -11.67 -20.62 -32.63
N TYR A 11 -11.08 -19.58 -32.05
CA TYR A 11 -10.27 -19.68 -30.83
C TYR A 11 -10.96 -18.97 -29.65
N ILE A 12 -10.99 -19.64 -28.49
CA ILE A 12 -11.57 -19.07 -27.25
C ILE A 12 -10.69 -19.41 -26.05
N VAL A 13 -10.62 -18.51 -25.06
CA VAL A 13 -9.80 -18.69 -23.86
C VAL A 13 -10.67 -19.13 -22.69
N PHE A 14 -10.26 -20.20 -22.00
CA PHE A 14 -10.94 -20.70 -20.80
C PHE A 14 -9.98 -20.93 -19.63
N PRO A 15 -10.46 -20.76 -18.38
CA PRO A 15 -9.75 -21.27 -17.23
C PRO A 15 -9.67 -22.81 -17.28
N TYR A 16 -8.49 -23.36 -16.99
CA TYR A 16 -8.30 -24.80 -16.83
C TYR A 16 -8.87 -25.25 -15.49
N ILE A 17 -9.84 -26.15 -15.53
CA ILE A 17 -10.46 -26.79 -14.38
C ILE A 17 -10.30 -28.29 -14.59
N ASN A 18 -9.59 -28.95 -13.69
CA ASN A 18 -9.32 -30.38 -13.79
C ASN A 18 -10.64 -31.16 -13.97
N THR A 19 -10.65 -32.20 -14.81
CA THR A 19 -11.82 -33.00 -15.24
C THR A 19 -12.90 -32.28 -16.09
N LEU A 20 -13.19 -31.01 -15.82
CA LEU A 20 -14.20 -30.24 -16.57
C LEU A 20 -13.66 -29.77 -17.92
N SER A 21 -12.42 -29.27 -17.95
CA SER A 21 -11.76 -28.81 -19.17
C SER A 21 -11.63 -29.91 -20.22
N GLU A 22 -11.42 -31.16 -19.82
CA GLU A 22 -11.31 -32.28 -20.75
C GLU A 22 -12.64 -32.60 -21.44
N LYS A 23 -13.75 -32.56 -20.69
CA LYS A 23 -15.11 -32.75 -21.25
C LYS A 23 -15.46 -31.62 -22.22
N ILE A 24 -15.14 -30.38 -21.84
CA ILE A 24 -15.35 -29.20 -22.68
C ILE A 24 -14.49 -29.28 -23.96
N ASN A 25 -13.25 -29.74 -23.87
CA ASN A 25 -12.36 -29.86 -25.03
C ASN A 25 -12.93 -30.84 -26.08
N LYS A 26 -13.45 -31.99 -25.63
CA LYS A 26 -14.10 -32.97 -26.51
C LYS A 26 -15.32 -32.38 -27.22
N LEU A 27 -16.13 -31.60 -26.52
CA LEU A 27 -17.29 -30.92 -27.10
C LEU A 27 -16.87 -29.82 -28.08
N LEU A 28 -15.89 -28.99 -27.77
CA LEU A 28 -15.49 -27.86 -28.63
C LEU A 28 -14.83 -28.31 -29.94
N HIS A 29 -14.09 -29.42 -29.93
CA HIS A 29 -13.52 -29.98 -31.14
C HIS A 29 -14.57 -30.39 -32.18
N SER A 30 -15.77 -30.86 -31.77
CA SER A 30 -16.84 -31.19 -32.72
C SER A 30 -17.41 -29.97 -33.45
N TYR A 31 -17.19 -28.76 -32.91
CA TYR A 31 -17.63 -27.48 -33.49
C TYR A 31 -16.50 -26.69 -34.16
N ASN A 32 -15.33 -27.31 -34.40
CA ASN A 32 -14.14 -26.65 -34.95
C ASN A 32 -13.65 -25.44 -34.10
N ILE A 33 -13.85 -25.53 -32.78
CA ILE A 33 -13.41 -24.54 -31.80
C ILE A 33 -12.19 -25.06 -31.06
N ILE A 34 -11.15 -24.24 -30.98
CA ILE A 34 -9.88 -24.54 -30.32
C ILE A 34 -9.79 -23.75 -29.01
N PRO A 35 -9.94 -24.39 -27.84
CA PRO A 35 -9.79 -23.72 -26.56
C PRO A 35 -8.31 -23.52 -26.19
N ALA A 36 -7.96 -22.30 -25.77
CA ALA A 36 -6.69 -21.98 -25.11
C ALA A 36 -6.90 -21.98 -23.59
N TRP A 37 -6.18 -22.86 -22.88
CA TRP A 37 -6.34 -23.05 -21.44
C TRP A 37 -5.42 -22.14 -20.64
N LYS A 38 -6.00 -21.45 -19.65
CA LYS A 38 -5.26 -20.60 -18.70
C LYS A 38 -5.42 -21.16 -17.29
N SER A 39 -4.34 -21.36 -16.55
CA SER A 39 -4.45 -21.74 -15.14
C SER A 39 -5.14 -20.60 -14.35
N GLY A 40 -6.29 -20.93 -13.75
CA GLY A 40 -7.05 -19.98 -12.94
C GLY A 40 -6.39 -19.81 -11.58
N ASN A 41 -6.11 -18.56 -11.22
CA ASN A 41 -5.72 -18.09 -9.89
C ASN A 41 -4.39 -18.64 -9.33
N THR A 42 -3.30 -17.94 -9.63
CA THR A 42 -2.04 -18.11 -8.88
C THR A 42 -2.22 -17.64 -7.44
N ILE A 43 -1.51 -18.26 -6.48
CA ILE A 43 -1.42 -17.81 -5.07
C ILE A 43 -1.25 -16.27 -4.98
N LYS A 44 -0.43 -15.69 -5.87
CA LYS A 44 -0.25 -14.23 -5.99
C LYS A 44 -1.56 -13.43 -6.12
N GLN A 45 -2.60 -13.93 -6.79
CA GLN A 45 -3.89 -13.25 -6.91
C GLN A 45 -4.67 -13.19 -5.58
N PHE A 46 -4.50 -14.18 -4.71
CA PHE A 46 -5.12 -14.19 -3.38
C PHE A 46 -4.37 -13.31 -2.38
N PHE A 47 -3.03 -13.30 -2.45
CA PHE A 47 -2.19 -12.56 -1.49
C PHE A 47 -1.97 -11.09 -1.84
N THR A 48 -2.29 -10.65 -3.07
CA THR A 48 -2.05 -9.26 -3.51
C THR A 48 -3.02 -8.24 -2.93
N LYS A 49 -4.17 -8.67 -2.39
CA LYS A 49 -5.21 -7.76 -1.85
C LYS A 49 -5.17 -7.56 -0.32
N THR A 50 -4.25 -8.21 0.39
CA THR A 50 -4.30 -8.32 1.87
C THR A 50 -3.35 -7.38 2.61
N LYS A 51 -2.77 -6.37 1.97
CA LYS A 51 -2.15 -5.28 2.73
C LYS A 51 -3.28 -4.35 3.19
N SER A 52 -3.91 -4.71 4.31
CA SER A 52 -4.84 -3.83 5.02
C SER A 52 -4.17 -2.46 5.19
N LYS A 53 -4.91 -1.37 4.93
CA LYS A 53 -4.42 -0.02 5.21
C LYS A 53 -4.07 0.04 6.69
N ILE A 54 -2.79 0.14 7.01
CA ILE A 54 -2.32 0.31 8.37
C ILE A 54 -2.87 1.67 8.84
N GLN A 55 -3.57 1.68 9.97
CA GLN A 55 -4.05 2.92 10.56
C GLN A 55 -2.86 3.87 10.80
N THR A 56 -3.04 5.16 10.53
CA THR A 56 -1.97 6.18 10.53
C THR A 56 -1.25 6.28 11.88
N ASP A 57 -1.94 5.97 12.98
CA ASP A 57 -1.43 5.97 14.34
C ASP A 57 -0.40 4.85 14.61
N LYS A 58 -0.48 3.74 13.87
CA LYS A 58 0.42 2.57 13.96
C LYS A 58 1.56 2.61 12.93
N LEU A 59 1.78 3.75 12.28
CA LEU A 59 2.90 3.93 11.37
C LEU A 59 4.16 4.30 12.14
N SER A 60 5.27 3.64 11.80
CA SER A 60 6.63 3.92 12.26
C SER A 60 7.57 4.09 11.06
N ASN A 61 8.75 4.66 11.30
CA ASN A 61 9.74 5.02 10.28
C ASN A 61 9.15 5.95 9.23
N ILE A 62 8.56 7.06 9.70
CA ILE A 62 7.86 8.02 8.85
C ILE A 62 8.38 9.44 9.06
N ILE A 63 8.19 10.25 8.02
CA ILE A 63 8.29 11.70 8.07
C ILE A 63 6.86 12.24 8.18
N TYR A 64 6.59 13.01 9.23
CA TYR A 64 5.27 13.56 9.50
C TYR A 64 5.33 15.08 9.67
N LYS A 65 4.19 15.72 9.41
CA LYS A 65 3.99 17.16 9.47
C LYS A 65 2.85 17.49 10.42
N ILE A 66 3.12 18.39 11.35
CA ILE A 66 2.14 18.99 12.27
C ILE A 66 1.96 20.45 11.86
N ASN A 67 0.72 20.85 11.59
CA ASN A 67 0.42 22.24 11.28
C ASN A 67 0.22 23.05 12.57
N CYS A 68 0.64 24.31 12.54
CA CYS A 68 0.17 25.30 13.49
C CYS A 68 -1.27 25.70 13.14
N GLN A 69 -2.11 25.91 14.15
CA GLN A 69 -3.49 26.39 13.96
C GLN A 69 -3.54 27.89 13.68
N ASP A 70 -2.57 28.64 14.20
CA ASP A 70 -2.60 30.11 14.21
C ASP A 70 -1.80 30.73 13.05
N PHE A 71 -0.93 29.96 12.38
CA PHE A 71 -0.04 30.49 11.34
C PHE A 71 0.30 29.46 10.26
N HIS A 72 0.81 29.93 9.11
CA HIS A 72 1.34 29.09 8.02
C HIS A 72 2.61 28.29 8.40
N SER A 73 3.03 28.33 9.66
CA SER A 73 4.16 27.54 10.16
C SER A 73 3.76 26.08 10.34
N CYS A 74 4.70 25.19 10.07
CA CYS A 74 4.51 23.77 10.32
C CYS A 74 5.80 23.16 10.84
N TYR A 75 5.65 22.14 11.66
CA TYR A 75 6.75 21.30 12.10
C TYR A 75 6.78 20.04 11.27
N VAL A 76 7.95 19.71 10.74
CA VAL A 76 8.21 18.44 10.07
C VAL A 76 9.24 17.67 10.88
N GLY A 77 8.91 16.43 11.24
CA GLY A 77 9.77 15.57 12.03
C GLY A 77 9.83 14.15 11.47
N GLN A 78 10.94 13.47 11.73
CA GLN A 78 11.08 12.04 11.48
C GLN A 78 10.90 11.26 12.79
N THR A 79 10.28 10.09 12.72
CA THR A 79 10.19 9.17 13.86
C THR A 79 10.35 7.73 13.45
N SER A 80 11.19 7.00 14.20
CA SER A 80 11.28 5.54 14.15
C SER A 80 10.29 4.85 15.09
N GLN A 81 9.75 5.58 16.07
CA GLN A 81 8.67 5.13 16.96
C GLN A 81 7.30 5.23 16.26
N TYR A 82 6.28 4.59 16.82
CA TYR A 82 4.91 4.77 16.34
C TYR A 82 4.48 6.23 16.45
N LEU A 83 3.81 6.73 15.41
CA LEU A 83 3.37 8.12 15.35
C LEU A 83 2.55 8.51 16.58
N LYS A 84 1.66 7.62 17.04
CA LYS A 84 0.83 7.86 18.24
C LYS A 84 1.66 8.16 19.48
N GLU A 85 2.70 7.36 19.73
CA GLU A 85 3.57 7.52 20.90
C GLU A 85 4.36 8.82 20.81
N LYS A 86 4.86 9.14 19.60
CA LYS A 86 5.61 10.36 19.38
C LYS A 86 4.74 11.61 19.58
N LEU A 87 3.51 11.59 19.10
CA LEU A 87 2.54 12.69 19.31
C LEU A 87 2.17 12.84 20.78
N TYR A 88 1.97 11.74 21.50
CA TYR A 88 1.71 11.78 22.94
C TYR A 88 2.87 12.42 23.71
N GLN A 89 4.11 12.02 23.39
CA GLN A 89 5.31 12.60 23.98
C GLN A 89 5.38 14.11 23.71
N HIS A 90 5.17 14.53 22.46
CA HIS A 90 5.19 15.95 22.11
C HIS A 90 4.10 16.76 22.81
N GLN A 91 2.88 16.23 22.93
CA GLN A 91 1.81 16.87 23.69
C GLN A 91 2.16 16.99 25.18
N TYR A 92 2.74 15.94 25.75
CA TYR A 92 3.15 15.91 27.15
C TYR A 92 4.26 16.92 27.44
N ASP A 93 5.30 16.93 26.61
CA ASP A 93 6.41 17.86 26.70
C ASP A 93 5.91 19.31 26.57
N CYS A 94 4.98 19.57 25.64
CA CYS A 94 4.32 20.87 25.52
C CYS A 94 3.56 21.21 26.82
N LYS A 95 2.71 20.33 27.33
CA LYS A 95 1.93 20.60 28.55
C LYS A 95 2.82 20.89 29.77
N THR A 96 3.92 20.16 29.90
CA THR A 96 4.80 20.23 31.07
C THR A 96 5.87 21.32 31.01
N LYS A 97 6.02 22.00 29.86
CA LYS A 97 7.08 23.01 29.64
C LYS A 97 8.47 22.49 30.05
N LYS A 98 8.73 21.22 29.73
CA LYS A 98 10.08 20.66 29.82
C LYS A 98 11.01 21.55 29.03
N ASP A 99 12.22 21.79 29.55
CA ASP A 99 13.28 22.66 29.01
C ASP A 99 12.97 23.11 27.57
N ASP A 100 12.66 24.40 27.44
CA ASP A 100 12.08 25.03 26.25
C ASP A 100 12.92 24.82 24.96
N ASN A 101 14.15 24.33 25.10
CA ASN A 101 15.08 23.99 24.02
C ASN A 101 15.21 22.48 23.71
N SER A 102 14.47 21.60 24.39
CA SER A 102 14.66 20.15 24.28
C SER A 102 14.17 19.56 22.94
N THR A 103 13.22 20.22 22.26
CA THR A 103 12.80 19.85 20.90
C THR A 103 12.50 21.07 20.04
N ALA A 104 12.66 20.94 18.72
CA ALA A 104 12.31 22.00 17.77
C ALA A 104 10.82 22.41 17.84
N LEU A 105 9.93 21.48 18.19
CA LEU A 105 8.51 21.76 18.46
C LEU A 105 8.31 22.66 19.67
N LEU A 106 8.98 22.36 20.78
CA LEU A 106 8.90 23.16 22.00
C LEU A 106 9.43 24.57 21.78
N ARG A 107 10.57 24.68 21.10
CA ARG A 107 11.17 25.99 20.78
C ARG A 107 10.21 26.87 19.98
N HIS A 108 9.48 26.29 19.03
CA HIS A 108 8.50 27.03 18.22
C HIS A 108 7.21 27.36 18.97
N ARG A 109 6.89 26.63 20.05
CA ARG A 109 5.70 26.88 20.87
C ARG A 109 5.87 28.11 21.78
N ILE A 110 7.10 28.46 22.13
CA ILE A 110 7.42 29.65 22.95
C ILE A 110 6.82 30.92 22.33
N ASP A 111 6.71 30.97 21.00
CA ASP A 111 6.10 32.07 20.24
C ASP A 111 4.55 32.04 20.18
N LYS A 112 3.89 31.36 21.14
CA LYS A 112 2.41 31.30 21.32
C LYS A 112 1.61 30.53 20.26
N HIS A 113 2.28 29.68 19.48
CA HIS A 113 1.62 28.89 18.45
C HIS A 113 1.09 27.55 18.99
N ASN A 114 -0.22 27.29 18.80
CA ASN A 114 -0.81 25.99 19.11
C ASN A 114 -0.67 25.04 17.91
N PHE A 115 -0.22 23.81 18.18
CA PHE A 115 -0.04 22.77 17.18
C PHE A 115 -1.23 21.80 17.17
N ASP A 116 -1.71 21.46 15.97
CA ASP A 116 -2.79 20.49 15.80
C ASP A 116 -2.24 19.06 15.76
N PHE A 117 -2.19 18.44 16.93
CA PHE A 117 -1.76 17.05 17.07
C PHE A 117 -2.83 16.03 16.66
N GLN A 118 -4.06 16.44 16.34
CA GLN A 118 -5.12 15.55 15.85
C GLN A 118 -5.03 15.39 14.34
N ASN A 119 -4.72 16.47 13.61
CA ASN A 119 -4.64 16.50 12.15
C ASN A 119 -3.20 16.42 11.64
N VAL A 120 -2.51 15.30 11.94
CA VAL A 120 -1.13 15.07 11.50
C VAL A 120 -1.09 14.46 10.10
N THR A 121 -0.26 15.01 9.23
CA THR A 121 -0.07 14.51 7.87
C THR A 121 1.21 13.66 7.78
N VAL A 122 1.12 12.46 7.23
CA VAL A 122 2.30 11.64 6.91
C VAL A 122 2.78 12.04 5.52
N LEU A 123 4.01 12.55 5.42
CA LEU A 123 4.62 13.01 4.17
C LEU A 123 5.32 11.87 3.43
N ASP A 124 6.05 11.03 4.16
CA ASP A 124 6.76 9.90 3.58
C ASP A 124 6.92 8.77 4.60
N LYS A 125 7.14 7.56 4.09
CA LYS A 125 7.43 6.37 4.88
C LYS A 125 8.66 5.68 4.33
N GLU A 126 9.61 5.41 5.21
CA GLU A 126 10.81 4.67 4.87
C GLU A 126 10.44 3.29 4.33
N LYS A 127 10.90 2.99 3.11
CA LYS A 127 10.72 1.68 2.50
C LYS A 127 11.72 0.73 3.13
N LYS A 128 11.25 -0.37 3.72
CA LYS A 128 12.11 -1.52 4.00
C LYS A 128 12.57 -2.09 2.66
N ASN A 129 13.79 -1.78 2.26
CA ASN A 129 14.45 -2.51 1.20
C ASN A 129 14.77 -3.90 1.77
N ASN A 130 13.92 -4.90 1.51
CA ASN A 130 14.30 -6.29 1.69
C ASN A 130 15.29 -6.65 0.57
N THR A 131 16.50 -6.12 0.65
CA THR A 131 17.62 -6.68 -0.11
C THR A 131 18.34 -7.59 0.86
N ASN A 132 18.16 -8.89 0.68
CA ASN A 132 19.06 -9.90 1.22
C ASN A 132 20.42 -9.70 0.54
N GLU A 133 21.20 -8.69 0.95
CA GLU A 133 22.62 -8.65 0.64
C GLU A 133 23.33 -9.48 1.70
N ILE A 134 23.60 -10.72 1.30
CA ILE A 134 24.46 -11.66 1.99
C ILE A 134 25.89 -11.09 1.86
N PHE A 135 26.51 -10.76 2.98
CA PHE A 135 27.97 -10.64 3.08
C PHE A 135 28.57 -12.02 3.36
#